data_AF-A0A1H0KS26-F1
#
_entry.id   AF-A0A1H0KS26-F1
#
_cell.length_a   1.000
_cell.length_b   1.000
_cell.length_c   1.000
_cell.angle_alpha   90.00
_cell.angle_beta   90.00
_cell.angle_gamma   90.00
#
_symmetry.space_group_name_H-M   'P 1'
#
loop_
_entity.id
_entity.type
_entity.pdbx_description
1 polymer ?
#
loop_
_entity_poly.entity_id
_entity_poly.type
_entity_poly.pdbx_seq_one_letter_code
_entity_poly.pdbx_strand_id
1 'polypeptide(L)'
;MPTPRRTVLKRLGAAAVATTGVAVIGAPHASAATASAEDDILLDSFSGTDDQKLTAALDVARNSSPRRPIRLSPRSHSFSQTRTTFSGLRILGPNVGWQNPEIANTSGALPQCNVTLNCGSGPKSWLVGTETTYNVMVAGITFKSSNAVTQFYHHPFSAGTSYATTLDTLSFYGFKHVLGTPADPFSMTLVTTKGSWTCVAVQDTQFSLRGSDNFLWVAGDMNYGWQGANGGRYLMRFSNLSKTAVRHLYLTARGGSRAILVEGPESQQGGLDFSDCVVEGQNLNDPAMGALIVVNGGGVSFTNTKLNFGMARPTDFTDQKDTGLIMVQGGTALLTNTWTNRAAATSESVPVVAVSGGTAYVNLVMGMGGNWNGKPRVTRTGGTLVPDASVTVA
;
A
#
# COMPACT_ATOMS: atom_id res chain seq x y z
N MET A 1 -37.40 46.44 -47.86
CA MET A 1 -36.81 45.65 -48.95
C MET A 1 -35.64 44.84 -48.40
N PRO A 2 -35.76 43.50 -48.31
CA PRO A 2 -34.69 42.58 -47.93
C PRO A 2 -34.23 41.72 -49.12
N THR A 3 -32.92 41.46 -49.25
CA THR A 3 -32.28 40.17 -49.67
C THR A 3 -30.79 40.37 -50.01
N PRO A 4 -29.93 39.33 -50.06
CA PRO A 4 -30.03 38.00 -49.42
C PRO A 4 -28.75 37.54 -48.69
N ARG A 5 -28.96 36.56 -47.79
CA ARG A 5 -27.94 35.67 -47.21
C ARG A 5 -27.26 34.81 -48.28
N ARG A 6 -25.97 34.51 -48.10
CA ARG A 6 -25.30 33.33 -48.70
C ARG A 6 -24.73 32.43 -47.61
N THR A 7 -25.39 31.28 -47.45
CA THR A 7 -24.93 30.13 -46.69
C THR A 7 -23.90 29.37 -47.53
N VAL A 8 -22.71 29.06 -47.00
CA VAL A 8 -21.79 28.11 -47.60
C VAL A 8 -21.68 26.90 -46.67
N LEU A 9 -22.40 25.83 -47.03
CA LEU A 9 -22.17 24.48 -46.51
C LEU A 9 -20.81 23.99 -47.03
N LYS A 10 -19.86 23.68 -46.13
CA LYS A 10 -18.75 22.79 -46.46
C LYS A 10 -19.11 21.36 -46.06
N ARG A 11 -19.38 20.54 -47.08
CA ARG A 11 -19.38 19.07 -47.00
C ARG A 11 -17.93 18.61 -46.82
N LEU A 12 -17.64 17.83 -45.78
CA LEU A 12 -16.44 16.98 -45.74
C LEU A 12 -16.92 15.54 -45.98
N GLY A 13 -16.66 15.08 -47.20
CA GLY A 13 -16.85 13.69 -47.59
C GLY A 13 -15.77 12.81 -46.96
N ALA A 14 -16.18 11.62 -46.53
CA ALA A 14 -15.30 10.54 -46.15
C ALA A 14 -14.48 10.11 -47.37
N ALA A 15 -13.16 10.29 -47.31
CA ALA A 15 -12.22 9.68 -48.25
C ALA A 15 -11.56 8.50 -47.54
N ALA A 16 -11.91 7.29 -48.00
CA ALA A 16 -11.20 6.08 -47.66
C ALA A 16 -9.79 6.14 -48.25
N VAL A 17 -8.78 6.14 -47.39
CA VAL A 17 -7.40 5.91 -47.78
C VAL A 17 -7.14 4.42 -47.63
N ALA A 18 -7.06 3.73 -48.77
CA ALA A 18 -6.48 2.41 -48.86
C ALA A 18 -4.95 2.55 -48.80
N THR A 19 -4.33 2.04 -47.74
CA THR A 19 -2.88 1.81 -47.68
C THR A 19 -2.60 0.33 -47.87
N THR A 20 -1.95 0.03 -49.00
CA THR A 20 -1.32 -1.26 -49.32
C THR A 20 0.10 -1.33 -48.74
N GLY A 21 0.43 -2.42 -48.05
CA GLY A 21 1.79 -2.83 -47.64
C GLY A 21 2.34 -2.04 -46.44
N VAL A 22 2.78 -2.62 -45.33
CA VAL A 22 3.62 -3.80 -45.15
C VAL A 22 3.17 -4.51 -43.87
N ALA A 23 2.95 -5.82 -43.92
CA ALA A 23 2.80 -6.63 -42.72
C ALA A 23 4.14 -6.63 -41.98
N VAL A 24 4.28 -5.76 -40.99
CA VAL A 24 5.28 -5.96 -39.94
C VAL A 24 4.81 -7.19 -39.18
N ILE A 25 5.40 -8.33 -39.51
CA ILE A 25 5.33 -9.52 -38.65
C ILE A 25 5.80 -9.02 -37.29
N GLY A 26 4.86 -8.87 -36.38
CA GLY A 26 5.14 -8.44 -35.02
C GLY A 26 6.24 -9.32 -34.49
N ALA A 27 7.36 -8.70 -34.10
CA ALA A 27 8.26 -9.34 -33.17
C ALA A 27 7.38 -9.86 -32.03
N PRO A 28 7.46 -11.16 -31.69
CA PRO A 28 6.63 -11.70 -30.64
C PRO A 28 6.84 -10.81 -29.42
N HIS A 29 5.74 -10.30 -28.86
CA HIS A 29 5.75 -9.81 -27.49
C HIS A 29 6.53 -10.85 -26.71
N ALA A 30 7.64 -10.43 -26.09
CA ALA A 30 8.39 -11.26 -25.19
C ALA A 30 7.39 -11.75 -24.13
N SER A 31 6.88 -12.95 -24.38
CA SER A 31 6.12 -13.70 -23.40
C SER A 31 6.99 -13.72 -22.17
N ALA A 32 6.39 -13.44 -21.01
CA ALA A 32 7.04 -13.64 -19.72
C ALA A 32 7.85 -14.92 -19.81
N ALA A 33 9.17 -14.81 -19.71
CA ALA A 33 10.03 -15.97 -19.78
C ALA A 33 9.54 -16.94 -18.72
N THR A 34 8.86 -17.99 -19.17
CA THR A 34 8.75 -19.23 -18.41
C THR A 34 10.19 -19.65 -18.22
N ALA A 35 10.75 -19.32 -17.05
CA ALA A 35 12.01 -19.87 -16.62
C ALA A 35 11.94 -21.37 -16.90
N SER A 36 12.89 -21.89 -17.66
CA SER A 36 13.08 -23.32 -17.79
C SER A 36 13.09 -23.88 -16.37
N ALA A 37 12.23 -24.87 -16.09
CA ALA A 37 12.15 -25.50 -14.78
C ALA A 37 13.50 -26.08 -14.31
N GLU A 38 14.49 -26.17 -15.21
CA GLU A 38 15.87 -26.59 -14.95
C GLU A 38 16.72 -25.56 -14.18
N ASP A 39 16.40 -24.26 -14.22
CA ASP A 39 17.24 -23.22 -13.62
C ASP A 39 16.79 -22.78 -12.20
N ASP A 40 15.67 -23.28 -11.71
CA ASP A 40 15.17 -22.96 -10.37
C ASP A 40 15.63 -23.97 -9.32
N ILE A 41 15.77 -23.51 -8.07
CA ILE A 41 15.95 -24.38 -6.91
C ILE A 41 14.55 -24.75 -6.41
N LEU A 42 14.09 -25.97 -6.71
CA LEU A 42 12.80 -26.46 -6.24
C LEU A 42 12.87 -26.75 -4.74
N LEU A 43 12.06 -26.08 -3.91
CA LEU A 43 12.09 -26.28 -2.46
C LEU A 43 11.86 -27.75 -2.07
N ASP A 44 10.98 -28.44 -2.81
CA ASP A 44 10.61 -29.83 -2.55
C ASP A 44 11.60 -30.88 -3.06
N SER A 45 12.70 -30.47 -3.71
CA SER A 45 13.80 -31.39 -3.99
C SER A 45 14.66 -31.69 -2.76
N PHE A 46 14.50 -30.93 -1.67
CA PHE A 46 15.21 -31.14 -0.41
C PHE A 46 14.38 -32.00 0.56
N SER A 47 15.06 -32.76 1.42
CA SER A 47 14.43 -33.59 2.45
C SER A 47 14.20 -32.84 3.77
N GLY A 48 13.25 -33.32 4.58
CA GLY A 48 13.01 -32.82 5.94
C GLY A 48 11.77 -31.94 6.06
N THR A 49 11.70 -31.19 7.16
CA THR A 49 10.64 -30.18 7.38
C THR A 49 10.79 -29.02 6.40
N ASP A 50 9.72 -28.26 6.18
CA ASP A 50 9.75 -27.08 5.30
C ASP A 50 10.84 -26.08 5.72
N ASP A 51 11.05 -25.86 7.02
CA ASP A 51 12.17 -25.05 7.49
C ASP A 51 13.55 -25.66 7.13
N GLN A 52 13.74 -26.97 7.26
CA GLN A 52 15.00 -27.62 6.87
C GLN A 52 15.25 -27.53 5.35
N LYS A 53 14.20 -27.74 4.55
CA LYS A 53 14.23 -27.57 3.10
C LYS A 53 14.62 -26.14 2.71
N LEU A 54 14.01 -25.14 3.36
CA LEU A 54 14.30 -23.74 3.08
C LEU A 54 15.73 -23.37 3.49
N THR A 55 16.25 -23.89 4.61
CA THR A 55 17.68 -23.71 4.97
C THR A 55 18.59 -24.21 3.86
N ALA A 56 18.40 -25.45 3.42
CA ALA A 56 19.24 -26.05 2.38
C ALA A 56 19.10 -25.32 1.03
N ALA A 57 17.89 -24.94 0.64
CA ALA A 57 17.64 -24.17 -0.58
C ALA A 57 18.30 -22.77 -0.52
N LEU A 58 18.25 -22.10 0.64
CA LEU A 58 18.91 -20.81 0.85
C LEU A 58 20.44 -20.94 0.76
N ASP A 59 21.03 -22.03 1.24
CA ASP A 59 22.47 -22.28 1.10
C ASP A 59 22.87 -22.52 -0.35
N VAL A 60 22.06 -23.23 -1.14
CA VAL A 60 22.31 -23.41 -2.58
C VAL A 60 22.15 -22.08 -3.33
N ALA A 61 21.08 -21.32 -3.09
CA ALA A 61 20.89 -19.98 -3.66
C ALA A 61 22.03 -19.04 -3.24
N ARG A 62 22.47 -19.19 -1.98
CA ARG A 62 23.73 -18.78 -1.34
C ARG A 62 24.96 -18.75 -2.25
N ASN A 63 25.16 -19.86 -2.92
CA ASN A 63 26.43 -20.19 -3.55
C ASN A 63 26.31 -20.33 -5.08
N SER A 64 25.12 -20.07 -5.63
CA SER A 64 24.86 -20.07 -7.07
C SER A 64 25.32 -18.78 -7.76
N SER A 65 25.80 -18.91 -9.00
CA SER A 65 26.16 -17.80 -9.88
C SER A 65 25.68 -18.10 -11.32
N PRO A 66 24.68 -17.38 -11.85
CA PRO A 66 23.92 -16.31 -11.19
C PRO A 66 23.10 -16.84 -10.00
N ARG A 67 22.67 -15.92 -9.12
CA ARG A 67 21.81 -16.27 -7.97
C ARG A 67 20.51 -16.88 -8.45
N ARG A 68 20.28 -18.17 -8.19
CA ARG A 68 19.08 -18.90 -8.64
C ARG A 68 17.91 -18.66 -7.69
N PRO A 69 16.66 -18.57 -8.19
CA PRO A 69 15.49 -18.41 -7.34
C PRO A 69 15.10 -19.73 -6.69
N ILE A 70 14.49 -19.64 -5.50
CA ILE A 70 13.88 -20.77 -4.80
C ILE A 70 12.40 -20.79 -5.16
N ARG A 71 11.91 -21.92 -5.69
CA ARG A 71 10.52 -22.09 -6.12
C ARG A 71 9.74 -22.92 -5.09
N LEU A 72 8.67 -22.35 -4.56
CA LEU A 72 7.69 -23.05 -3.73
C LEU A 72 6.68 -23.75 -4.62
N SER A 73 6.35 -24.99 -4.28
CA SER A 73 5.31 -25.79 -4.96
C SER A 73 3.89 -25.34 -4.55
N PRO A 74 2.86 -25.65 -5.37
CA PRO A 74 1.46 -25.31 -5.09
C PRO A 74 0.87 -26.21 -4.00
N ARG A 75 1.33 -26.02 -2.76
CA ARG A 75 0.81 -26.67 -1.57
C ARG A 75 0.86 -25.72 -0.37
N SER A 76 0.37 -26.21 0.76
CA SER A 76 0.62 -25.56 2.06
C SER A 76 2.03 -25.87 2.54
N HIS A 77 2.73 -24.84 2.99
CA HIS A 77 4.05 -24.89 3.63
C HIS A 77 3.95 -24.36 5.07
N SER A 78 4.87 -24.77 5.93
CA SER A 78 4.99 -24.25 7.31
C SER A 78 6.40 -23.78 7.61
N PHE A 79 6.56 -22.49 7.92
CA PHE A 79 7.85 -21.92 8.35
C PHE A 79 7.73 -21.28 9.73
N SER A 80 8.81 -21.35 10.48
CA SER A 80 8.91 -20.78 11.83
C SER A 80 10.26 -20.13 12.12
N GLN A 81 11.28 -20.43 11.32
CA GLN A 81 12.65 -19.96 11.57
C GLN A 81 12.95 -18.64 10.87
N THR A 82 13.71 -17.78 11.56
CA THR A 82 14.28 -16.55 10.99
C THR A 82 15.34 -16.85 9.93
N ARG A 83 15.32 -16.07 8.84
CA ARG A 83 16.18 -16.18 7.67
C ARG A 83 16.88 -14.85 7.40
N THR A 84 18.21 -14.87 7.38
CA THR A 84 18.99 -13.70 6.98
C THR A 84 18.92 -13.52 5.47
N THR A 85 18.42 -12.36 5.04
CA THR A 85 18.37 -11.99 3.62
C THR A 85 19.76 -11.64 3.11
N PHE A 86 20.03 -11.96 1.84
CA PHE A 86 21.28 -11.63 1.14
C PHE A 86 20.95 -11.08 -0.25
N SER A 87 21.90 -10.36 -0.85
CA SER A 87 21.71 -9.77 -2.18
C SER A 87 21.43 -10.81 -3.26
N GLY A 88 20.39 -10.59 -4.05
CA GLY A 88 19.91 -11.50 -5.08
C GLY A 88 19.06 -12.67 -4.57
N LEU A 89 18.66 -12.69 -3.29
CA LEU A 89 17.71 -13.68 -2.77
C LEU A 89 16.37 -13.58 -3.51
N ARG A 90 15.87 -14.69 -4.05
CA ARG A 90 14.55 -14.75 -4.69
C ARG A 90 13.77 -15.96 -4.20
N ILE A 91 12.57 -15.74 -3.64
CA ILE A 91 11.64 -16.80 -3.18
C ILE A 91 10.31 -16.62 -3.92
N LEU A 92 9.95 -17.59 -4.75
CA LEU A 92 8.84 -17.46 -5.70
C LEU A 92 7.81 -18.57 -5.48
N GLY A 93 6.56 -18.18 -5.26
CA GLY A 93 5.41 -19.07 -5.34
C GLY A 93 4.65 -18.92 -6.68
N PRO A 94 3.69 -19.81 -6.95
CA PRO A 94 2.91 -19.86 -8.18
C PRO A 94 1.69 -18.93 -8.19
N ASN A 95 1.31 -18.28 -7.08
CA ASN A 95 0.05 -17.51 -7.04
C ASN A 95 0.11 -16.29 -7.97
N VAL A 96 -1.03 -15.98 -8.59
CA VAL A 96 -1.22 -14.82 -9.48
C VAL A 96 -2.52 -14.11 -9.15
N GLY A 97 -2.52 -12.77 -9.22
CA GLY A 97 -3.70 -11.96 -8.92
C GLY A 97 -4.15 -12.06 -7.45
N TRP A 98 -5.39 -11.63 -7.19
CA TRP A 98 -5.95 -11.55 -5.85
C TRP A 98 -5.99 -12.90 -5.13
N GLN A 99 -5.37 -12.95 -3.95
CA GLN A 99 -5.45 -14.08 -3.04
C GLN A 99 -6.12 -13.59 -1.76
N ASN A 100 -7.33 -14.09 -1.48
CA ASN A 100 -8.11 -13.65 -0.31
C ASN A 100 -8.08 -14.77 0.75
N PRO A 101 -7.06 -14.79 1.64
CA PRO A 101 -6.81 -15.89 2.58
C PRO A 101 -7.96 -16.17 3.55
N GLU A 102 -8.84 -15.19 3.75
CA GLU A 102 -10.03 -15.22 4.62
C GLU A 102 -11.25 -15.88 3.97
N ILE A 103 -11.30 -15.96 2.63
CA ILE A 103 -12.40 -16.58 1.90
C ILE A 103 -12.16 -18.11 1.86
N ALA A 104 -12.20 -18.72 3.04
CA ALA A 104 -12.23 -20.18 3.17
C ALA A 104 -13.59 -20.72 2.67
N ASN A 105 -13.59 -21.94 2.13
CA ASN A 105 -14.81 -22.70 1.76
C ASN A 105 -15.65 -22.11 0.61
N THR A 106 -15.09 -21.25 -0.25
CA THR A 106 -15.73 -20.93 -1.52
C THR A 106 -15.15 -21.79 -2.64
N SER A 107 -15.97 -22.12 -3.63
CA SER A 107 -15.57 -22.83 -4.85
C SER A 107 -14.73 -21.97 -5.82
N GLY A 108 -14.25 -20.80 -5.37
CA GLY A 108 -13.39 -19.90 -6.14
C GLY A 108 -11.93 -20.33 -6.17
N ALA A 109 -11.09 -19.59 -6.90
CA ALA A 109 -9.65 -19.82 -6.98
C ALA A 109 -9.00 -19.59 -5.61
N LEU A 110 -8.85 -20.67 -4.84
CA LEU A 110 -8.11 -20.67 -3.58
C LEU A 110 -6.61 -20.46 -3.85
N PRO A 111 -5.87 -19.87 -2.89
CA PRO A 111 -4.43 -19.72 -3.06
C PRO A 111 -3.74 -21.07 -3.24
N GLN A 112 -2.94 -21.19 -4.30
CA GLN A 112 -2.26 -22.43 -4.67
C GLN A 112 -1.07 -22.71 -3.76
N CYS A 113 -0.34 -21.66 -3.36
CA CYS A 113 0.73 -21.71 -2.37
C CYS A 113 0.36 -20.90 -1.13
N ASN A 114 0.17 -21.62 -0.02
CA ASN A 114 -0.08 -21.04 1.29
C ASN A 114 1.12 -21.31 2.19
N VAL A 115 1.54 -20.32 2.96
CA VAL A 115 2.58 -20.45 3.99
C VAL A 115 1.95 -20.13 5.33
N THR A 116 1.88 -21.11 6.22
CA THR A 116 1.69 -20.86 7.64
C THR A 116 3.02 -20.39 8.21
N LEU A 117 3.11 -19.11 8.54
CA LEU A 117 4.28 -18.48 9.10
C LEU A 117 4.01 -18.09 10.55
N ASN A 118 4.69 -18.76 11.47
CA ASN A 118 4.61 -18.49 12.90
C ASN A 118 6.03 -18.27 13.43
N CYS A 119 6.50 -17.03 13.37
CA CYS A 119 7.78 -16.59 13.93
C CYS A 119 7.56 -15.41 14.89
N GLY A 120 8.65 -14.75 15.33
CA GLY A 120 8.56 -13.53 16.12
C GLY A 120 8.52 -12.27 15.25
N SER A 121 8.87 -11.14 15.88
CA SER A 121 9.03 -9.83 15.25
C SER A 121 10.43 -9.25 15.48
N GLY A 122 10.76 -8.16 14.80
CA GLY A 122 12.07 -7.52 14.86
C GLY A 122 13.17 -8.47 14.39
N PRO A 123 14.26 -8.66 15.14
CA PRO A 123 15.30 -9.64 14.82
C PRO A 123 14.83 -11.11 14.74
N LYS A 124 13.60 -11.42 15.17
CA LYS A 124 12.97 -12.75 15.07
C LYS A 124 11.92 -12.86 13.96
N SER A 125 11.89 -11.90 13.02
CA SER A 125 11.03 -11.95 11.83
C SER A 125 11.39 -13.11 10.92
N TRP A 126 10.54 -13.43 9.94
CA TRP A 126 10.86 -14.47 8.97
C TRP A 126 12.06 -14.10 8.12
N LEU A 127 12.03 -12.92 7.51
CA LEU A 127 13.17 -12.34 6.81
C LEU A 127 13.80 -11.23 7.67
N VAL A 128 15.12 -11.22 7.77
CA VAL A 128 15.89 -10.19 8.49
C VAL A 128 17.07 -9.71 7.64
N GLY A 129 17.15 -8.39 7.45
CA GLY A 129 18.34 -7.73 6.91
C GLY A 129 19.34 -7.46 8.03
N THR A 130 20.61 -7.83 7.84
CA THR A 130 21.73 -7.57 8.76
C THR A 130 22.79 -6.65 8.16
N GLU A 131 22.65 -6.36 6.87
CA GLU A 131 23.47 -5.45 6.07
C GLU A 131 22.59 -4.92 4.91
N THR A 132 23.08 -3.90 4.20
CA THR A 132 22.44 -3.45 2.96
C THR A 132 22.36 -4.61 1.97
N THR A 133 21.15 -4.90 1.48
CA THR A 133 20.90 -5.96 0.49
C THR A 133 20.40 -5.37 -0.81
N TYR A 134 20.74 -6.01 -1.92
CA TYR A 134 20.33 -5.58 -3.26
C TYR A 134 19.47 -6.64 -3.93
N ASN A 135 18.42 -6.23 -4.64
CA ASN A 135 17.66 -7.08 -5.55
C ASN A 135 17.10 -8.35 -4.87
N VAL A 136 16.47 -8.18 -3.71
CA VAL A 136 15.71 -9.26 -3.05
C VAL A 136 14.33 -9.36 -3.69
N MET A 137 13.80 -10.57 -3.87
CA MET A 137 12.46 -10.80 -4.40
C MET A 137 11.68 -11.82 -3.59
N VAL A 138 10.43 -11.50 -3.24
CA VAL A 138 9.44 -12.47 -2.77
C VAL A 138 8.17 -12.27 -3.56
N ALA A 139 7.64 -13.34 -4.15
CA ALA A 139 6.50 -13.21 -5.05
C ALA A 139 5.53 -14.39 -5.00
N GLY A 140 4.24 -14.13 -5.24
CA GLY A 140 3.24 -15.17 -5.54
C GLY A 140 2.95 -16.11 -4.39
N ILE A 141 2.93 -15.60 -3.15
CA ILE A 141 2.75 -16.41 -1.93
C ILE A 141 1.70 -15.76 -1.03
N THR A 142 0.80 -16.59 -0.50
CA THR A 142 -0.13 -16.21 0.55
C THR A 142 0.41 -16.66 1.91
N PHE A 143 0.65 -15.71 2.80
CA PHE A 143 1.11 -15.94 4.16
C PHE A 143 -0.03 -15.83 5.17
N LYS A 144 -0.07 -16.78 6.11
CA LYS A 144 -1.01 -16.81 7.23
C LYS A 144 -0.24 -16.97 8.54
N SER A 145 -0.62 -16.20 9.54
CA SER A 145 -0.12 -16.34 10.90
C SER A 145 -1.27 -16.54 11.89
N SER A 146 -0.99 -17.25 12.97
CA SER A 146 -1.94 -17.58 14.03
C SER A 146 -1.44 -17.23 15.43
N ASN A 147 -0.23 -16.68 15.56
CA ASN A 147 0.43 -16.44 16.84
C ASN A 147 0.42 -14.96 17.30
N ALA A 148 -0.24 -14.08 16.55
CA ALA A 148 -0.37 -12.64 16.81
C ALA A 148 0.93 -11.83 16.99
N VAL A 149 2.11 -12.43 16.77
CA VAL A 149 3.42 -11.78 16.93
C VAL A 149 4.30 -11.83 15.69
N THR A 150 3.88 -12.57 14.67
CA THR A 150 4.67 -12.78 13.46
C THR A 150 4.90 -11.48 12.69
N GLN A 151 6.15 -11.32 12.23
CA GLN A 151 6.56 -10.34 11.25
C GLN A 151 7.14 -10.99 9.99
N PHE A 152 6.73 -10.49 8.83
CA PHE A 152 7.25 -10.97 7.55
C PHE A 152 8.70 -10.53 7.29
N TYR A 153 8.98 -9.22 7.23
CA TYR A 153 10.34 -8.72 6.93
C TYR A 153 10.73 -7.55 7.84
N HIS A 154 11.88 -7.71 8.52
CA HIS A 154 12.54 -6.68 9.30
C HIS A 154 13.87 -6.29 8.68
N HIS A 155 14.02 -5.02 8.32
CA HIS A 155 15.27 -4.47 7.80
C HIS A 155 15.41 -3.04 8.33
N PRO A 156 15.84 -2.86 9.59
CA PRO A 156 15.96 -1.54 10.20
C PRO A 156 17.10 -0.76 9.55
N PHE A 157 17.04 0.57 9.60
CA PHE A 157 18.12 1.42 9.08
C PHE A 157 19.48 1.15 9.76
N SER A 158 19.47 0.74 11.04
CA SER A 158 20.68 0.34 11.77
C SER A 158 21.38 -0.89 11.18
N ALA A 159 20.66 -1.70 10.40
CA ALA A 159 21.20 -2.84 9.65
C ALA A 159 21.50 -2.50 8.18
N GLY A 160 21.26 -1.26 7.73
CA GLY A 160 21.39 -0.87 6.33
C GLY A 160 20.04 -0.66 5.63
N THR A 161 20.03 -0.81 4.31
CA THR A 161 18.85 -0.55 3.47
C THR A 161 18.55 -1.72 2.54
N SER A 162 17.27 -2.04 2.36
CA SER A 162 16.80 -2.93 1.30
C SER A 162 16.74 -2.16 -0.01
N TYR A 163 17.66 -2.46 -0.92
CA TYR A 163 17.85 -1.73 -2.16
C TYR A 163 17.31 -2.53 -3.35
N ALA A 164 16.50 -1.88 -4.20
CA ALA A 164 15.95 -2.50 -5.42
C ALA A 164 15.18 -3.81 -5.17
N THR A 165 14.57 -3.96 -3.98
CA THR A 165 13.76 -5.12 -3.63
C THR A 165 12.43 -5.10 -4.38
N THR A 166 11.98 -6.26 -4.85
CA THR A 166 10.67 -6.44 -5.47
C THR A 166 9.80 -7.38 -4.65
N LEU A 167 8.66 -6.90 -4.18
CA LEU A 167 7.65 -7.73 -3.52
C LEU A 167 6.40 -7.77 -4.41
N ASP A 168 5.96 -8.97 -4.81
CA ASP A 168 4.98 -9.11 -5.90
C ASP A 168 3.85 -10.08 -5.55
N THR A 169 2.60 -9.64 -5.66
CA THR A 169 1.43 -10.51 -5.48
C THR A 169 1.48 -11.30 -4.18
N LEU A 170 1.44 -10.58 -3.06
CA LEU A 170 1.58 -11.14 -1.72
C LEU A 170 0.32 -10.95 -0.89
N SER A 171 -0.01 -11.91 -0.04
CA SER A 171 -1.13 -11.78 0.87
C SER A 171 -0.75 -12.13 2.29
N PHE A 172 -1.31 -11.41 3.26
CA PHE A 172 -0.97 -11.51 4.67
C PHE A 172 -2.24 -11.57 5.51
N TYR A 173 -2.41 -12.67 6.24
CA TYR A 173 -3.49 -12.87 7.20
C TYR A 173 -2.92 -13.05 8.60
N GLY A 174 -3.38 -12.27 9.58
CA GLY A 174 -3.04 -12.50 11.00
C GLY A 174 -1.68 -11.96 11.42
N PHE A 175 -1.02 -11.17 10.58
CA PHE A 175 0.32 -10.63 10.86
C PHE A 175 0.25 -9.44 11.81
N LYS A 176 1.20 -9.42 12.76
CA LYS A 176 1.45 -8.24 13.60
C LYS A 176 2.10 -7.14 12.79
N HIS A 177 3.14 -7.50 12.06
CA HIS A 177 3.89 -6.61 11.19
C HIS A 177 4.13 -7.29 9.84
N VAL A 178 4.08 -6.55 8.74
CA VAL A 178 4.45 -7.05 7.40
C VAL A 178 5.84 -6.51 7.07
N LEU A 179 6.00 -5.18 7.01
CA LEU A 179 7.28 -4.53 6.74
C LEU A 179 7.63 -3.57 7.89
N GLY A 180 8.72 -3.86 8.60
CA GLY A 180 9.21 -3.02 9.70
C GLY A 180 8.33 -3.08 10.96
N THR A 181 8.79 -2.44 12.03
CA THR A 181 8.00 -2.22 13.26
C THR A 181 7.86 -0.72 13.49
N PRO A 182 6.93 -0.25 14.35
CA PRO A 182 6.85 1.17 14.69
C PRO A 182 8.15 1.77 15.26
N ALA A 183 8.92 0.99 16.01
CA ALA A 183 10.22 1.43 16.55
C ALA A 183 11.34 1.36 15.50
N ASP A 184 11.26 0.38 14.60
CA ASP A 184 12.26 0.10 13.58
C ASP A 184 11.61 -0.01 12.18
N PRO A 185 11.31 1.12 11.53
CA PRO A 185 10.72 1.12 10.20
C PRO A 185 11.62 0.41 9.18
N PHE A 186 11.01 -0.28 8.22
CA PHE A 186 11.67 -0.97 7.12
C PHE A 186 12.39 0.06 6.24
N SER A 187 13.72 -0.01 6.20
CA SER A 187 14.58 0.86 5.43
C SER A 187 14.66 0.40 3.99
N MET A 188 14.18 1.23 3.07
CA MET A 188 14.06 0.86 1.66
C MET A 188 14.43 1.99 0.70
N THR A 189 15.13 1.62 -0.37
CA THR A 189 15.42 2.51 -1.49
C THR A 189 15.22 1.77 -2.82
N LEU A 190 14.56 2.42 -3.79
CA LEU A 190 14.20 1.80 -5.08
C LEU A 190 13.36 0.52 -4.94
N VAL A 191 12.60 0.38 -3.85
CA VAL A 191 11.76 -0.80 -3.64
C VAL A 191 10.47 -0.68 -4.43
N THR A 192 10.07 -1.79 -5.05
CA THR A 192 8.83 -1.91 -5.80
C THR A 192 7.92 -2.94 -5.14
N THR A 193 6.69 -2.53 -4.79
CA THR A 193 5.60 -3.48 -4.55
C THR A 193 4.67 -3.50 -5.75
N LYS A 194 4.36 -4.68 -6.27
CA LYS A 194 3.55 -4.83 -7.50
C LYS A 194 2.62 -6.03 -7.42
N GLY A 195 1.76 -6.17 -8.43
CA GLY A 195 0.71 -7.19 -8.44
C GLY A 195 -0.34 -6.94 -7.36
N SER A 196 -1.20 -7.93 -7.10
CA SER A 196 -2.33 -7.77 -6.19
C SER A 196 -2.00 -8.17 -4.77
N TRP A 197 -2.24 -7.27 -3.82
CA TRP A 197 -1.91 -7.47 -2.41
C TRP A 197 -3.14 -7.51 -1.52
N THR A 198 -3.19 -8.47 -0.60
CA THR A 198 -4.26 -8.54 0.42
C THR A 198 -3.67 -8.53 1.82
N CYS A 199 -4.13 -7.63 2.68
CA CYS A 199 -3.70 -7.55 4.08
C CYS A 199 -4.94 -7.51 4.99
N VAL A 200 -5.09 -8.54 5.83
CA VAL A 200 -6.30 -8.77 6.66
C VAL A 200 -5.94 -9.39 8.01
N ALA A 201 -6.90 -9.39 8.95
CA ALA A 201 -6.75 -9.89 10.32
C ALA A 201 -5.60 -9.20 11.08
N VAL A 202 -5.57 -7.87 11.02
CA VAL A 202 -4.51 -7.03 11.58
C VAL A 202 -4.42 -7.15 13.10
N GLN A 203 -3.20 -7.21 13.63
CA GLN A 203 -2.93 -7.26 15.08
C GLN A 203 -2.27 -5.97 15.63
N ASP A 204 -1.60 -5.19 14.78
CA ASP A 204 -0.85 -3.97 15.14
C ASP A 204 -0.67 -3.07 13.89
N THR A 205 0.42 -2.30 13.80
CA THR A 205 0.84 -1.55 12.60
C THR A 205 1.52 -2.50 11.62
N GLN A 206 0.89 -2.82 10.47
CA GLN A 206 1.48 -3.78 9.53
C GLN A 206 2.60 -3.19 8.67
N PHE A 207 2.57 -1.90 8.36
CA PHE A 207 3.62 -1.27 7.55
C PHE A 207 4.18 -0.09 8.31
N SER A 208 5.47 -0.15 8.62
CA SER A 208 6.25 0.98 9.08
C SER A 208 7.42 1.13 8.13
N LEU A 209 7.41 2.19 7.32
CA LEU A 209 8.26 2.31 6.13
C LEU A 209 9.09 3.60 6.17
N ARG A 210 10.34 3.53 5.70
CA ARG A 210 11.25 4.70 5.58
C ARG A 210 12.16 4.61 4.35
N GLY A 211 12.71 5.74 3.91
CA GLY A 211 13.73 5.79 2.87
C GLY A 211 13.33 6.62 1.65
N SER A 212 13.63 6.15 0.43
CA SER A 212 13.42 6.99 -0.77
C SER A 212 13.23 6.23 -2.09
N ASP A 213 12.70 6.91 -3.10
CA ASP A 213 12.69 6.45 -4.49
C ASP A 213 11.87 5.16 -4.71
N ASN A 214 10.80 4.95 -3.93
CA ASN A 214 10.04 3.70 -3.96
C ASN A 214 8.76 3.79 -4.80
N PHE A 215 8.33 2.65 -5.35
CA PHE A 215 7.10 2.49 -6.12
C PHE A 215 6.19 1.48 -5.43
N LEU A 216 5.32 1.97 -4.55
CA LEU A 216 4.48 1.14 -3.70
C LEU A 216 3.10 0.96 -4.36
N TRP A 217 2.85 -0.24 -4.87
CA TRP A 217 1.61 -0.68 -5.53
C TRP A 217 1.25 0.12 -6.79
N VAL A 218 2.23 0.81 -7.37
CA VAL A 218 2.09 1.57 -8.64
C VAL A 218 1.72 0.67 -9.81
N ALA A 219 2.35 -0.50 -9.88
CA ALA A 219 2.08 -1.55 -10.87
C ALA A 219 1.26 -2.70 -10.25
N GLY A 220 0.25 -2.35 -9.47
CA GLY A 220 -0.56 -3.31 -8.75
C GLY A 220 -1.74 -2.65 -8.05
N ASP A 221 -2.24 -3.35 -7.04
CA ASP A 221 -3.35 -2.91 -6.20
C ASP A 221 -3.21 -3.51 -4.81
N MET A 222 -3.83 -2.87 -3.82
CA MET A 222 -3.80 -3.34 -2.44
C MET A 222 -5.18 -3.25 -1.81
N ASN A 223 -5.69 -4.40 -1.36
CA ASN A 223 -6.82 -4.49 -0.46
C ASN A 223 -6.30 -4.66 0.97
N TYR A 224 -6.43 -3.61 1.76
CA TYR A 224 -6.12 -3.62 3.17
C TYR A 224 -7.42 -3.49 3.94
N GLY A 225 -7.98 -4.61 4.40
CA GLY A 225 -9.10 -4.59 5.33
C GLY A 225 -10.15 -5.67 5.14
N TRP A 226 -10.68 -6.11 6.29
CA TRP A 226 -12.07 -6.58 6.53
C TRP A 226 -12.22 -6.92 8.02
N GLN A 227 -11.15 -7.44 8.63
CA GLN A 227 -11.13 -7.98 9.99
C GLN A 227 -9.85 -7.55 10.74
N GLY A 228 -9.97 -7.13 12.00
CA GLY A 228 -8.84 -6.76 12.85
C GLY A 228 -9.16 -5.57 13.77
N ALA A 229 -8.56 -5.55 14.96
CA ALA A 229 -8.64 -4.44 15.91
C ALA A 229 -7.24 -4.25 16.50
N ASN A 230 -6.59 -3.13 16.18
CA ASN A 230 -5.21 -2.88 16.60
C ASN A 230 -5.09 -1.92 17.80
N GLY A 231 -6.22 -1.57 18.44
CA GLY A 231 -6.25 -0.73 19.64
C GLY A 231 -5.89 0.73 19.39
N GLY A 232 -6.34 1.32 18.27
CA GLY A 232 -6.11 2.74 17.96
C GLY A 232 -4.75 3.07 17.33
N ARG A 233 -4.02 2.04 16.92
CA ARG A 233 -2.74 2.21 16.22
C ARG A 233 -2.99 2.50 14.74
N TYR A 234 -1.99 3.06 14.09
CA TYR A 234 -2.00 3.27 12.65
C TYR A 234 -1.80 1.94 11.91
N LEU A 235 -2.53 1.71 10.82
CA LEU A 235 -2.36 0.54 9.96
C LEU A 235 -1.08 0.65 9.13
N MET A 236 -0.78 1.87 8.68
CA MET A 236 0.43 2.23 7.95
C MET A 236 1.10 3.48 8.55
N ARG A 237 2.42 3.41 8.70
CA ARG A 237 3.29 4.52 9.11
C ARG A 237 4.35 4.74 8.04
N PHE A 238 4.46 5.98 7.60
CA PHE A 238 5.44 6.44 6.63
C PHE A 238 6.34 7.45 7.33
N SER A 239 7.54 7.00 7.71
CA SER A 239 8.49 7.74 8.55
C SER A 239 9.70 8.15 7.71
N ASN A 240 9.88 9.45 7.43
CA ASN A 240 10.99 9.95 6.63
C ASN A 240 11.08 9.27 5.24
N LEU A 241 9.96 9.27 4.50
CA LEU A 241 9.91 8.86 3.11
C LEU A 241 9.98 10.07 2.18
N SER A 242 10.77 9.93 1.12
CA SER A 242 10.91 10.92 0.05
C SER A 242 10.83 10.26 -1.32
N LYS A 243 10.44 11.01 -2.35
CA LYS A 243 10.36 10.55 -3.74
C LYS A 243 9.67 9.20 -3.89
N THR A 244 8.61 8.96 -3.11
CA THR A 244 7.95 7.65 -3.02
C THR A 244 6.52 7.78 -3.49
N ALA A 245 6.14 6.96 -4.46
CA ALA A 245 4.76 6.89 -4.96
C ALA A 245 4.00 5.75 -4.29
N VAL A 246 2.76 6.01 -3.87
CA VAL A 246 1.79 5.02 -3.38
C VAL A 246 0.54 5.09 -4.24
N ARG A 247 0.10 3.97 -4.82
CA ARG A 247 -1.11 3.94 -5.65
C ARG A 247 -2.05 2.78 -5.39
N HIS A 248 -3.30 2.96 -5.82
CA HIS A 248 -4.33 1.91 -5.87
C HIS A 248 -4.54 1.20 -4.51
N LEU A 249 -4.41 1.96 -3.44
CA LEU A 249 -4.61 1.49 -2.08
C LEU A 249 -6.09 1.59 -1.74
N TYR A 250 -6.72 0.46 -1.43
CA TYR A 250 -8.02 0.39 -0.77
C TYR A 250 -7.80 -0.01 0.69
N LEU A 251 -7.91 0.96 1.62
CA LEU A 251 -7.59 0.78 3.03
C LEU A 251 -8.81 1.05 3.90
N THR A 252 -9.24 0.03 4.64
CA THR A 252 -10.35 0.12 5.60
C THR A 252 -9.85 0.06 7.05
N ALA A 253 -9.89 1.20 7.75
CA ALA A 253 -9.63 1.34 9.18
C ALA A 253 -10.85 0.92 10.01
N ARG A 254 -10.94 -0.39 10.27
CA ARG A 254 -11.97 -1.03 11.11
C ARG A 254 -11.48 -1.35 12.52
N GLY A 255 -12.40 -1.75 13.39
CA GLY A 255 -12.09 -2.29 14.72
C GLY A 255 -11.36 -1.29 15.62
N GLY A 256 -11.60 -0.01 15.39
CA GLY A 256 -10.96 1.07 16.12
C GLY A 256 -9.53 1.42 15.73
N SER A 257 -9.11 1.04 14.53
CA SER A 257 -7.79 1.40 13.99
C SER A 257 -7.75 2.83 13.45
N ARG A 258 -6.56 3.40 13.33
CA ARG A 258 -6.28 4.59 12.50
C ARG A 258 -5.65 4.14 11.18
N ALA A 259 -5.88 4.87 10.09
CA ALA A 259 -5.40 4.41 8.77
C ALA A 259 -3.91 4.74 8.55
N ILE A 260 -3.57 6.01 8.36
CA ILE A 260 -2.24 6.42 7.89
C ILE A 260 -1.62 7.48 8.82
N LEU A 261 -0.36 7.27 9.20
CA LEU A 261 0.49 8.30 9.79
C LEU A 261 1.65 8.63 8.83
N VAL A 262 1.85 9.91 8.58
CA VAL A 262 3.03 10.46 7.89
C VAL A 262 3.83 11.28 8.89
N GLU A 263 5.11 10.96 9.03
CA GLU A 263 6.01 11.61 9.97
C GLU A 263 7.43 11.71 9.40
N GLY A 264 8.24 12.61 9.96
CA GLY A 264 9.62 12.82 9.54
C GLY A 264 9.96 14.30 9.40
N PRO A 265 11.24 14.62 9.15
CA PRO A 265 11.66 15.98 8.90
C PRO A 265 11.00 16.53 7.62
N GLU A 266 10.90 17.85 7.50
CA GLU A 266 10.41 18.50 6.29
C GLU A 266 11.23 18.02 5.06
N SER A 267 10.55 17.53 4.02
CA SER A 267 11.23 17.04 2.82
C SER A 267 11.64 18.21 1.92
N GLN A 268 12.91 18.28 1.56
CA GLN A 268 13.43 19.25 0.59
C GLN A 268 13.57 18.68 -0.83
N GLN A 269 13.24 17.40 -1.05
CA GLN A 269 13.59 16.68 -2.29
C GLN A 269 12.40 15.96 -2.94
N GLY A 270 11.18 16.39 -2.65
CA GLY A 270 9.97 15.67 -3.02
C GLY A 270 9.54 14.69 -1.93
N GLY A 271 8.22 14.54 -1.80
CA GLY A 271 7.60 13.89 -0.65
C GLY A 271 7.14 12.46 -0.92
N LEU A 272 6.09 12.10 -0.21
CA LEU A 272 5.28 10.90 -0.41
C LEU A 272 4.06 11.26 -1.26
N ASP A 273 3.85 10.57 -2.38
CA ASP A 273 2.78 10.89 -3.32
C ASP A 273 1.75 9.75 -3.37
N PHE A 274 0.58 9.97 -2.74
CA PHE A 274 -0.56 9.08 -2.85
C PHE A 274 -1.41 9.45 -4.06
N SER A 275 -1.74 8.45 -4.89
CA SER A 275 -2.68 8.63 -6.00
C SER A 275 -3.66 7.48 -6.16
N ASP A 276 -4.91 7.80 -6.48
CA ASP A 276 -5.96 6.82 -6.81
C ASP A 276 -6.25 5.85 -5.65
N CYS A 277 -6.31 6.39 -4.43
CA CYS A 277 -6.50 5.64 -3.19
C CYS A 277 -7.90 5.84 -2.58
N VAL A 278 -8.38 4.82 -1.87
CA VAL A 278 -9.54 4.88 -0.98
C VAL A 278 -9.06 4.61 0.44
N VAL A 279 -9.33 5.55 1.35
CA VAL A 279 -9.03 5.41 2.78
C VAL A 279 -10.34 5.61 3.52
N GLU A 280 -10.78 4.60 4.27
CA GLU A 280 -12.11 4.66 4.87
C GLU A 280 -12.28 3.85 6.16
N GLY A 281 -13.37 4.12 6.89
CA GLY A 281 -13.98 3.16 7.82
C GLY A 281 -15.18 2.45 7.18
N GLN A 282 -16.07 1.83 7.97
CA GLN A 282 -17.39 1.42 7.47
C GLN A 282 -18.46 2.47 7.76
N ASN A 283 -19.42 2.64 6.84
CA ASN A 283 -20.48 3.64 7.02
C ASN A 283 -21.33 3.39 8.29
N LEU A 284 -21.66 2.13 8.56
CA LEU A 284 -22.48 1.70 9.70
C LEU A 284 -21.74 0.63 10.49
N ASN A 285 -22.04 0.53 11.78
CA ASN A 285 -21.53 -0.43 12.77
C ASN A 285 -20.04 -0.32 13.12
N ASP A 286 -19.17 0.08 12.18
CA ASP A 286 -17.72 0.16 12.41
C ASP A 286 -17.01 1.27 11.61
N PRO A 287 -17.46 2.54 11.72
CA PRO A 287 -16.71 3.67 11.18
C PRO A 287 -15.36 3.82 11.88
N ALA A 288 -14.40 4.43 11.17
CA ALA A 288 -13.09 4.69 11.76
C ALA A 288 -13.23 5.67 12.92
N MET A 289 -12.54 5.36 14.03
CA MET A 289 -12.74 6.06 15.30
C MET A 289 -12.39 7.55 15.20
N GLY A 290 -11.32 7.92 14.50
CA GLY A 290 -10.95 9.32 14.38
C GLY A 290 -10.45 9.67 12.99
N ALA A 291 -9.30 10.33 12.95
CA ALA A 291 -8.67 10.72 11.71
C ALA A 291 -8.31 9.48 10.89
N LEU A 292 -8.55 9.57 9.59
CA LEU A 292 -8.05 8.58 8.64
C LEU A 292 -6.56 8.81 8.40
N ILE A 293 -6.14 10.06 8.30
CA ILE A 293 -4.78 10.42 7.96
C ILE A 293 -4.28 11.49 8.93
N VAL A 294 -3.08 11.28 9.45
CA VAL A 294 -2.38 12.27 10.27
C VAL A 294 -1.01 12.56 9.64
N VAL A 295 -0.72 13.85 9.44
CA VAL A 295 0.54 14.37 8.89
C VAL A 295 1.24 15.18 9.97
N ASN A 296 2.25 14.59 10.59
CA ASN A 296 3.05 15.20 11.67
C ASN A 296 4.32 15.86 11.16
N GLY A 297 4.69 15.62 9.90
CA GLY A 297 5.92 16.11 9.30
C GLY A 297 6.07 15.64 7.86
N GLY A 298 7.24 15.85 7.27
CA GLY A 298 7.50 15.46 5.88
C GLY A 298 6.86 16.37 4.83
N GLY A 299 6.85 15.88 3.60
CA GLY A 299 6.07 16.41 2.50
C GLY A 299 5.20 15.29 1.94
N VAL A 300 3.90 15.53 1.75
CA VAL A 300 2.97 14.54 1.22
C VAL A 300 1.98 15.16 0.26
N SER A 301 1.62 14.43 -0.80
CA SER A 301 0.50 14.76 -1.67
C SER A 301 -0.53 13.63 -1.69
N PHE A 302 -1.81 14.01 -1.76
CA PHE A 302 -2.96 13.13 -1.92
C PHE A 302 -3.73 13.58 -3.16
N THR A 303 -3.65 12.80 -4.23
CA THR A 303 -4.28 13.08 -5.53
C THR A 303 -5.32 12.02 -5.85
N ASN A 304 -6.51 12.40 -6.33
CA ASN A 304 -7.57 11.45 -6.69
C ASN A 304 -7.92 10.49 -5.54
N THR A 305 -8.13 11.02 -4.34
CA THR A 305 -8.36 10.20 -3.14
C THR A 305 -9.82 10.19 -2.72
N LYS A 306 -10.27 9.09 -2.11
CA LYS A 306 -11.58 8.99 -1.46
C LYS A 306 -11.39 8.80 0.04
N LEU A 307 -12.05 9.64 0.83
CA LEU A 307 -11.98 9.65 2.29
C LEU A 307 -13.37 9.43 2.87
N ASN A 308 -13.66 8.21 3.32
CA ASN A 308 -15.00 7.86 3.74
C ASN A 308 -15.07 7.42 5.21
N PHE A 309 -16.16 7.78 5.88
CA PHE A 309 -16.60 7.12 7.10
C PHE A 309 -15.59 7.14 8.28
N GLY A 310 -14.88 8.26 8.46
CA GLY A 310 -14.06 8.51 9.64
C GLY A 310 -14.75 9.38 10.70
N MET A 311 -14.00 9.69 11.76
CA MET A 311 -14.37 10.64 12.81
C MET A 311 -15.60 10.27 13.65
N ALA A 312 -15.91 8.98 13.81
CA ALA A 312 -17.09 8.58 14.58
C ALA A 312 -16.93 8.63 16.12
N ARG A 313 -15.70 8.47 16.62
CA ARG A 313 -15.33 8.48 18.05
C ARG A 313 -13.97 9.18 18.27
N PRO A 314 -13.85 10.46 17.88
CA PRO A 314 -12.55 11.13 17.73
C PRO A 314 -11.82 11.43 19.06
N THR A 315 -12.45 11.15 20.20
CA THR A 315 -11.93 11.38 21.55
C THR A 315 -11.56 10.11 22.31
N ASP A 316 -11.78 8.94 21.72
CA ASP A 316 -11.55 7.66 22.39
C ASP A 316 -10.06 7.29 22.50
N PHE A 317 -9.19 8.04 21.84
CA PHE A 317 -7.75 7.80 21.90
C PHE A 317 -7.10 8.65 22.99
N THR A 318 -6.20 8.04 23.76
CA THR A 318 -5.52 8.70 24.88
C THR A 318 -4.31 9.53 24.46
N ASP A 319 -3.79 9.31 23.25
CA ASP A 319 -2.53 9.89 22.74
C ASP A 319 -2.73 11.16 21.89
N GLN A 320 -3.91 11.35 21.29
CA GLN A 320 -4.28 12.54 20.55
C GLN A 320 -5.79 12.68 20.48
N LYS A 321 -6.27 13.93 20.40
CA LYS A 321 -7.66 14.24 20.09
C LYS A 321 -7.78 14.51 18.61
N ASP A 322 -8.58 13.71 17.92
CA ASP A 322 -8.76 13.87 16.49
C ASP A 322 -9.78 14.97 16.18
N THR A 323 -9.49 15.81 15.18
CA THR A 323 -10.32 16.99 14.89
C THR A 323 -10.81 17.05 13.44
N GLY A 324 -10.34 16.19 12.56
CA GLY A 324 -10.80 16.09 11.18
C GLY A 324 -10.40 14.77 10.53
N LEU A 325 -10.93 14.47 9.33
CA LEU A 325 -10.58 13.24 8.59
C LEU A 325 -9.09 13.18 8.26
N ILE A 326 -8.51 14.33 7.91
CA ILE A 326 -7.09 14.55 7.75
C ILE A 326 -6.65 15.61 8.75
N MET A 327 -5.63 15.29 9.55
CA MET A 327 -5.01 16.23 10.46
C MET A 327 -3.61 16.59 9.97
N VAL A 328 -3.36 17.88 9.77
CA VAL A 328 -2.04 18.42 9.44
C VAL A 328 -1.50 19.13 10.66
N GLN A 329 -0.53 18.50 11.31
CA GLN A 329 0.09 18.97 12.54
C GLN A 329 1.53 19.48 12.30
N GLY A 330 2.15 19.08 11.19
CA GLY A 330 3.48 19.51 10.76
C GLY A 330 3.73 19.21 9.28
N GLY A 331 4.88 19.63 8.77
CA GLY A 331 5.27 19.38 7.37
C GLY A 331 4.41 20.11 6.35
N THR A 332 4.37 19.57 5.13
CA THR A 332 3.55 20.08 4.02
C THR A 332 2.63 18.98 3.49
N ALA A 333 1.34 19.27 3.37
CA ALA A 333 0.35 18.39 2.77
C ALA A 333 -0.32 19.09 1.57
N LEU A 334 -0.33 18.44 0.42
CA LEU A 334 -1.14 18.82 -0.74
C LEU A 334 -2.30 17.85 -0.88
N LEU A 335 -3.51 18.37 -1.03
CA LEU A 335 -4.72 17.60 -1.27
C LEU A 335 -5.37 18.10 -2.54
N THR A 336 -5.59 17.21 -3.50
CA THR A 336 -6.17 17.55 -4.80
C THR A 336 -7.10 16.47 -5.32
N ASN A 337 -8.25 16.88 -5.86
CA ASN A 337 -9.29 15.98 -6.38
C ASN A 337 -9.69 14.91 -5.34
N THR A 338 -10.11 15.36 -4.17
CA THR A 338 -10.47 14.49 -3.05
C THR A 338 -11.97 14.42 -2.91
N TRP A 339 -12.50 13.19 -2.86
CA TRP A 339 -13.90 12.92 -2.59
C TRP A 339 -14.04 12.50 -1.14
N THR A 340 -15.09 12.94 -0.46
CA THR A 340 -15.33 12.54 0.91
C THR A 340 -16.79 12.17 1.17
N ASN A 341 -16.99 11.16 2.00
CA ASN A 341 -18.30 10.82 2.52
C ASN A 341 -18.25 10.69 4.05
N ARG A 342 -19.27 11.21 4.73
CA ARG A 342 -19.35 11.16 6.20
C ARG A 342 -19.98 9.84 6.63
N ALA A 343 -19.53 9.30 7.76
CA ALA A 343 -20.31 8.27 8.44
C ALA A 343 -21.63 8.89 8.91
N ALA A 344 -22.69 8.09 8.98
CA ALA A 344 -24.03 8.58 9.36
C ALA A 344 -24.06 9.34 10.71
N ALA A 345 -23.22 8.94 11.67
CA ALA A 345 -23.11 9.57 12.99
C ALA A 345 -22.17 10.79 13.04
N THR A 346 -21.40 11.07 11.98
CA THR A 346 -20.41 12.15 11.95
C THR A 346 -21.06 13.43 11.45
N SER A 347 -21.12 14.48 12.28
CA SER A 347 -21.68 15.80 11.93
C SER A 347 -20.99 16.42 10.71
N GLU A 348 -21.74 17.19 9.91
CA GLU A 348 -21.20 17.99 8.80
C GLU A 348 -20.24 19.08 9.26
N SER A 349 -20.32 19.47 10.55
CA SER A 349 -19.39 20.42 11.15
C SER A 349 -17.98 19.87 11.34
N VAL A 350 -17.78 18.56 11.21
CA VAL A 350 -16.46 17.92 11.29
C VAL A 350 -15.68 18.25 10.01
N PRO A 351 -14.50 18.87 10.13
CA PRO A 351 -13.71 19.21 8.96
C PRO A 351 -13.13 17.98 8.28
N VAL A 352 -13.02 18.05 6.95
CA VAL A 352 -12.24 17.10 6.15
C VAL A 352 -10.75 17.29 6.44
N VAL A 353 -10.30 18.54 6.52
CA VAL A 353 -8.92 18.89 6.84
C VAL A 353 -8.89 19.83 8.03
N ALA A 354 -8.19 19.42 9.09
CA ALA A 354 -7.90 20.25 10.24
C ALA A 354 -6.39 20.55 10.31
N VAL A 355 -6.04 21.83 10.29
CA VAL A 355 -4.64 22.29 10.34
C VAL A 355 -4.36 22.90 11.71
N SER A 356 -3.46 22.26 12.46
CA SER A 356 -2.96 22.77 13.75
C SER A 356 -1.48 23.14 13.70
N GLY A 357 -0.77 22.76 12.65
CA GLY A 357 0.61 23.13 12.35
C GLY A 357 0.98 22.81 10.90
N GLY A 358 2.22 23.07 10.49
CA GLY A 358 2.66 22.83 9.12
C GLY A 358 1.92 23.68 8.07
N THR A 359 1.85 23.18 6.84
CA THR A 359 1.15 23.80 5.72
C THR A 359 0.25 22.81 5.00
N ALA A 360 -1.01 23.18 4.74
CA ALA A 360 -1.93 22.42 3.92
C ALA A 360 -2.39 23.23 2.70
N TYR A 361 -2.19 22.67 1.51
CA TYR A 361 -2.78 23.15 0.26
C TYR A 361 -3.99 22.27 -0.06
N VAL A 362 -5.18 22.86 -0.09
CA VAL A 362 -6.44 22.13 -0.29
C VAL A 362 -7.09 22.62 -1.58
N ASN A 363 -7.14 21.73 -2.56
CA ASN A 363 -7.69 22.00 -3.88
C ASN A 363 -8.73 20.92 -4.24
N LEU A 364 -9.90 21.32 -4.73
CA LEU A 364 -10.98 20.43 -5.15
C LEU A 364 -11.29 19.28 -4.17
N VAL A 365 -12.04 19.60 -3.12
CA VAL A 365 -12.65 18.63 -2.20
C VAL A 365 -14.15 18.60 -2.42
N MET A 366 -14.70 17.41 -2.69
CA MET A 366 -16.11 17.23 -3.00
C MET A 366 -16.77 16.30 -1.98
N GLY A 367 -17.90 16.74 -1.43
CA GLY A 367 -18.80 15.87 -0.67
C GLY A 367 -19.53 14.92 -1.61
N MET A 368 -19.47 13.63 -1.33
CA MET A 368 -20.18 12.57 -2.06
C MET A 368 -21.33 12.05 -1.20
N GLY A 369 -22.48 11.76 -1.84
CA GLY A 369 -23.70 11.28 -1.18
C GLY A 369 -24.72 12.39 -0.90
N GLY A 370 -25.99 12.02 -0.68
CA GLY A 370 -27.13 12.95 -0.60
C GLY A 370 -27.31 13.73 0.71
N ASN A 371 -26.32 13.70 1.61
CA ASN A 371 -26.43 14.26 2.97
C ASN A 371 -25.57 15.52 3.20
N TRP A 372 -25.10 16.19 2.15
CA TRP A 372 -24.33 17.44 2.30
C TRP A 372 -25.26 18.65 2.11
N ASN A 373 -25.34 19.52 3.12
CA ASN A 373 -26.07 20.79 3.02
C ASN A 373 -25.17 21.91 2.47
N GLY A 374 -23.85 21.76 2.60
CA GLY A 374 -22.87 22.73 2.14
C GLY A 374 -21.60 22.09 1.57
N LYS A 375 -20.60 22.94 1.35
CA LYS A 375 -19.26 22.51 0.94
C LYS A 375 -18.55 21.78 2.09
N PRO A 376 -17.67 20.82 1.80
CA PRO A 376 -16.82 20.24 2.82
C PRO A 376 -16.04 21.30 3.60
N ARG A 377 -15.95 21.12 4.92
CA ARG A 377 -15.32 22.10 5.82
C ARG A 377 -13.82 21.83 5.96
N VAL A 378 -13.04 22.91 6.02
CA VAL A 378 -11.64 22.90 6.45
C VAL A 378 -11.45 23.89 7.57
N THR A 379 -10.58 23.58 8.53
CA THR A 379 -10.34 24.45 9.70
C THR A 379 -8.85 24.67 9.91
N ARG A 380 -8.54 25.80 10.52
CA ARG A 380 -7.18 26.15 10.92
C ARG A 380 -7.15 26.71 12.33
N THR A 381 -6.45 26.02 13.23
CA THR A 381 -6.13 26.53 14.58
C THR A 381 -4.65 26.89 14.75
N GLY A 382 -3.81 26.51 13.79
CA GLY A 382 -2.38 26.85 13.71
C GLY A 382 -1.84 26.58 12.30
N GLY A 383 -0.57 26.91 12.06
CA GLY A 383 0.08 26.70 10.75
C GLY A 383 -0.53 27.52 9.59
N THR A 384 -0.39 26.98 8.38
CA THR A 384 -0.84 27.61 7.12
C THR A 384 -1.88 26.72 6.44
N LEU A 385 -3.04 27.29 6.10
CA LEU A 385 -4.07 26.65 5.29
C LEU A 385 -4.27 27.50 4.04
N VAL A 386 -4.11 26.88 2.87
CA VAL A 386 -4.34 27.48 1.54
C VAL A 386 -5.49 26.73 0.87
N PRO A 387 -6.75 27.15 1.09
CA PRO A 387 -7.92 26.48 0.54
C PRO A 387 -8.38 27.11 -0.78
N ASP A 388 -9.00 26.31 -1.65
CA ASP A 388 -9.69 26.78 -2.85
C ASP A 388 -11.21 27.01 -2.61
N ALA A 389 -11.93 27.32 -3.69
CA ALA A 389 -13.37 27.59 -3.62
C ALA A 389 -14.24 26.33 -3.41
N SER A 390 -13.69 25.12 -3.41
CA SER A 390 -14.46 23.88 -3.24
C SER A 390 -14.83 23.60 -1.78
N VAL A 391 -14.20 24.29 -0.83
CA VAL A 391 -14.39 24.10 0.62
C VAL A 391 -14.93 25.34 1.32
N THR A 392 -15.42 25.16 2.54
CA THR A 392 -15.72 26.25 3.49
C THR A 392 -14.64 26.31 4.55
N VAL A 393 -13.99 27.48 4.68
CA VAL A 393 -13.01 27.75 5.72
C VAL A 393 -13.73 28.24 6.97
N ALA A 394 -13.33 27.74 8.13
CA ALA A 394 -13.98 28.09 9.39
C ALA A 394 -13.09 28.01 10.61
#